data_AF-A0AAV5RLS1-F1
#
_entry.id   AF-A0AAV5RLS1-F1
#
_cell.length_a   1.000
_cell.length_b   1.000
_cell.length_c   1.000
_cell.angle_alpha   90.00
_cell.angle_beta   90.00
_cell.angle_gamma   90.00
#
_symmetry.space_group_name_H-M   'P 1'
#
loop_
_entity.id
_entity.type
_entity.pdbx_description
1 polymer ?
#
loop_
_entity_poly.entity_id
_entity_poly.type
_entity_poly.pdbx_seq_one_letter_code
_entity_poly.pdbx_strand_id
1 'polypeptide(L)'
;MAEQSSISVLTPLLYVSVCVAALIIFAKKHRSRKLKELADTPQFYKHNYPKSIYFQLKQTEKVPPKLLKSAILAWAAEDITRIFKFREHEAAMANLLQNGIIGESVFERFIGSKILTERELQEIAVEANQLQPNWTTVLQTASEIAQRNAVRKRIDQISVFQEEYYEVTGKPLAASS
;
A
#
# COMPACT_ATOMS: atom_id res chain seq x y z
N MET A 1 -73.70 -3.05 14.11
CA MET A 1 -73.27 -2.71 12.74
C MET A 1 -71.78 -2.52 12.79
N ALA A 2 -71.04 -3.45 12.18
CA ALA A 2 -69.59 -3.52 12.30
C ALA A 2 -68.94 -2.31 11.62
N GLU A 3 -68.19 -1.52 12.38
CA GLU A 3 -67.30 -0.49 11.86
C GLU A 3 -66.16 -1.20 11.15
N GLN A 4 -66.27 -1.30 9.83
CA GLN A 4 -65.28 -1.91 8.98
C GLN A 4 -64.13 -0.90 8.82
N SER A 5 -63.21 -0.88 9.79
CA SER A 5 -61.99 -0.11 9.69
C SER A 5 -61.22 -0.60 8.48
N SER A 6 -61.20 0.18 7.42
CA SER A 6 -60.33 -0.01 6.27
C SER A 6 -58.90 0.15 6.77
N ILE A 7 -58.34 -0.95 7.28
CA ILE A 7 -56.90 -1.14 7.43
C ILE A 7 -56.39 -1.24 5.99
N SER A 8 -56.29 -0.05 5.41
CA SER A 8 -56.01 0.20 4.01
C SER A 8 -54.58 -0.23 3.73
N VAL A 9 -54.31 -0.67 2.50
CA VAL A 9 -52.98 -1.08 1.98
C VAL A 9 -51.86 -0.07 2.33
N LEU A 10 -52.22 1.17 2.64
CA LEU A 10 -51.36 2.21 3.21
C LEU A 10 -50.61 1.81 4.49
N THR A 11 -51.24 1.12 5.44
CA THR A 11 -50.60 0.78 6.74
C THR A 11 -49.40 -0.16 6.58
N PRO A 12 -49.49 -1.29 5.85
CA PRO A 12 -48.31 -2.12 5.60
C PRO A 12 -47.26 -1.42 4.71
N LEU A 13 -47.68 -0.58 3.76
CA LEU A 13 -46.76 0.17 2.91
C LEU A 13 -45.96 1.23 3.70
N LEU A 14 -46.61 1.91 4.65
CA LEU A 14 -45.97 2.84 5.58
C LEU A 14 -45.01 2.13 6.53
N TYR A 15 -45.38 0.94 7.03
CA TYR A 15 -44.49 0.14 7.87
C TYR A 15 -43.20 -0.23 7.12
N VAL A 16 -43.32 -0.73 5.89
CA VAL A 16 -42.16 -1.08 5.06
C VAL A 16 -41.31 0.16 4.74
N SER A 17 -41.93 1.30 4.43
CA SER A 17 -41.17 2.52 4.10
C SER A 17 -40.35 3.02 5.30
N VAL A 18 -40.90 2.98 6.52
CA VAL A 18 -40.19 3.32 7.75
C VAL A 18 -39.05 2.32 8.02
N CYS A 19 -39.28 1.02 7.85
CA CYS A 19 -38.25 -0.01 7.99
C CYS A 19 -37.09 0.21 7.00
N VAL A 20 -37.41 0.48 5.72
CA VAL A 20 -36.40 0.74 4.68
C VAL A 20 -35.63 2.03 4.99
N ALA A 21 -36.31 3.10 5.40
CA ALA A 21 -35.65 4.36 5.76
C ALA A 21 -34.69 4.15 6.95
N ALA A 22 -35.13 3.45 8.00
CA ALA A 22 -34.31 3.12 9.15
C ALA A 22 -33.08 2.27 8.75
N LEU A 23 -33.27 1.29 7.86
CA LEU A 23 -32.20 0.43 7.37
C LEU A 23 -31.17 1.22 6.54
N ILE A 24 -31.61 2.13 5.67
CA ILE A 24 -30.72 3.00 4.89
C ILE A 24 -29.90 3.90 5.82
N ILE A 25 -30.54 4.52 6.82
CA ILE A 25 -29.85 5.37 7.81
C ILE A 25 -28.80 4.55 8.58
N PHE A 26 -29.18 3.36 9.06
CA PHE A 26 -28.28 2.46 9.76
C PHE A 26 -27.10 2.03 8.89
N ALA A 27 -27.36 1.58 7.65
CA ALA A 27 -26.32 1.16 6.71
C ALA A 27 -25.35 2.29 6.41
N LYS A 28 -25.84 3.53 6.19
CA LYS A 28 -24.99 4.71 5.97
C LYS A 28 -24.13 5.01 7.19
N LYS A 29 -24.70 5.01 8.40
CA LYS A 29 -23.97 5.29 9.64
C LYS A 29 -22.92 4.21 9.95
N HIS A 30 -23.28 2.94 9.80
CA HIS A 30 -22.38 1.81 10.00
C HIS A 30 -21.23 1.82 8.99
N ARG A 31 -21.53 2.02 7.70
CA ARG A 31 -20.51 2.15 6.65
C ARG A 31 -19.57 3.33 6.93
N SER A 32 -20.12 4.49 7.31
CA SER A 32 -19.30 5.66 7.64
C SER A 32 -18.36 5.41 8.82
N ARG A 33 -18.83 4.71 9.87
CA ARG A 33 -17.98 4.32 11.01
C ARG A 33 -16.85 3.37 10.58
N LYS A 34 -17.19 2.30 9.84
CA LYS A 34 -16.21 1.35 9.33
C LYS A 34 -15.16 2.03 8.44
N LEU A 35 -15.57 2.99 7.61
CA LEU A 35 -14.64 3.77 6.78
C LEU A 35 -13.70 4.65 7.59
N LYS A 36 -14.15 5.24 8.71
CA LYS A 36 -13.28 6.03 9.60
C LYS A 36 -12.27 5.14 10.30
N GLU A 37 -12.70 3.99 10.80
CA GLU A 37 -11.82 3.01 11.44
C GLU A 37 -10.73 2.50 10.49
N LEU A 38 -11.10 2.20 9.23
CA LEU A 38 -10.14 1.84 8.19
C LEU A 38 -9.21 2.99 7.81
N ALA A 39 -9.66 4.25 7.88
CA ALA A 39 -8.84 5.42 7.59
C ALA A 39 -7.82 5.72 8.70
N ASP A 40 -8.19 5.48 9.96
CA ASP A 40 -7.32 5.67 11.12
C ASP A 40 -6.35 4.50 11.34
N THR A 41 -6.51 3.41 10.57
CA THR A 41 -5.66 2.23 10.66
C THR A 41 -4.23 2.56 10.21
N PRO A 42 -3.20 2.31 11.04
CA PRO A 42 -1.84 2.64 10.68
C PRO A 42 -1.38 1.80 9.49
N GLN A 43 -0.66 2.40 8.55
CA GLN A 43 -0.06 1.70 7.42
C GLN A 43 0.86 0.56 7.88
N PHE A 44 0.92 -0.53 7.11
CA PHE A 44 1.75 -1.69 7.45
C PHE A 44 3.25 -1.38 7.39
N TYR A 45 3.67 -0.61 6.37
CA TYR A 45 5.01 -0.07 6.28
C TYR A 45 5.09 1.37 6.80
N LYS A 46 6.29 1.77 7.21
CA LYS A 46 6.59 3.16 7.60
C LYS A 46 6.42 4.10 6.41
N HIS A 47 6.33 5.39 6.74
CA HIS A 47 6.16 6.49 5.79
C HIS A 47 7.10 6.37 4.57
N ASN A 48 6.57 6.70 3.39
CA ASN A 48 7.29 6.67 2.13
C ASN A 48 8.08 7.97 1.93
N TYR A 49 9.34 7.99 2.37
CA TYR A 49 10.20 9.17 2.26
C TYR A 49 10.46 9.61 0.80
N PRO A 50 10.75 8.72 -0.16
CA PRO A 50 10.87 9.11 -1.57
C PRO A 50 9.64 9.86 -2.11
N LYS A 51 8.43 9.44 -1.72
CA LYS A 51 7.18 10.13 -2.07
C LYS A 51 7.15 11.55 -1.50
N SER A 52 7.43 11.71 -0.21
CA SER A 52 7.39 13.04 0.42
C SER A 52 8.46 13.97 -0.14
N ILE A 53 9.66 13.46 -0.43
CA ILE A 53 10.72 14.21 -1.12
C ILE A 53 10.25 14.68 -2.50
N TYR A 54 9.60 13.81 -3.30
CA TYR A 54 9.07 14.20 -4.60
C TYR A 54 8.07 15.36 -4.49
N PHE A 55 7.10 15.27 -3.59
CA PHE A 55 6.10 16.34 -3.42
C PHE A 55 6.70 17.63 -2.84
N GLN A 56 7.68 17.53 -1.94
CA GLN A 56 8.43 18.69 -1.45
C GLN A 56 9.19 19.36 -2.60
N LEU A 57 9.89 18.58 -3.44
CA LEU A 57 10.57 19.11 -4.62
C LEU A 57 9.60 19.73 -5.63
N LYS A 58 8.40 19.17 -5.79
CA LYS A 58 7.36 19.73 -6.67
C LYS A 58 6.84 21.10 -6.17
N GLN A 59 6.87 21.34 -4.86
CA GLN A 59 6.45 22.61 -4.25
C GLN A 59 7.56 23.67 -4.25
N THR A 60 8.83 23.26 -4.29
CA THR A 60 9.97 24.16 -4.32
C THR A 60 10.07 24.89 -5.66
N GLU A 61 10.31 26.20 -5.62
CA GLU A 61 10.53 26.99 -6.84
C GLU A 61 11.86 26.64 -7.52
N LYS A 62 11.89 26.64 -8.86
CA LYS A 62 13.10 26.45 -9.70
C LYS A 62 13.82 25.10 -9.53
N VAL A 63 13.09 24.00 -9.42
CA VAL A 63 13.70 22.65 -9.41
C VAL A 63 14.10 22.21 -10.83
N PRO A 64 15.32 21.68 -11.03
CA PRO A 64 15.73 21.13 -12.32
C PRO A 64 14.83 19.94 -12.74
N PRO A 65 14.39 19.87 -14.01
CA PRO A 65 13.47 18.83 -14.47
C PRO A 65 14.07 17.41 -14.35
N LYS A 66 15.40 17.29 -14.48
CA LYS A 66 16.10 16.02 -14.29
C LYS A 66 16.02 15.52 -12.85
N LEU A 67 16.09 16.43 -11.87
CA LEU A 67 16.00 16.08 -10.45
C LEU A 67 14.60 15.54 -10.13
N LEU A 68 13.56 16.21 -10.62
CA LEU A 68 12.17 15.78 -10.42
C LEU A 68 11.90 14.40 -11.05
N LYS A 69 12.44 14.13 -12.25
CA LYS A 69 12.38 12.80 -12.88
C LYS A 69 13.17 11.73 -12.11
N SER A 70 14.29 12.08 -11.49
CA SER A 70 15.02 11.12 -10.65
C SER A 70 14.27 10.82 -9.34
N ALA A 71 13.59 11.81 -8.77
CA ALA A 71 12.81 11.66 -7.56
C ALA A 71 11.59 10.75 -7.78
N ILE A 72 10.88 10.90 -8.91
CA ILE A 72 9.74 10.01 -9.22
C ILE A 72 10.21 8.55 -9.46
N LEU A 73 11.38 8.35 -10.08
CA LEU A 73 11.97 7.02 -10.23
C LEU A 73 12.37 6.40 -8.89
N ALA A 74 12.92 7.20 -7.98
CA ALA A 74 13.24 6.73 -6.62
C ALA A 74 11.97 6.35 -5.84
N TRP A 75 10.90 7.15 -5.97
CA TRP A 75 9.59 6.82 -5.40
C TRP A 75 9.04 5.51 -5.98
N ALA A 76 9.02 5.38 -7.30
CA ALA A 76 8.55 4.16 -7.97
C ALA A 76 9.35 2.91 -7.56
N ALA A 77 10.68 3.02 -7.46
CA ALA A 77 11.54 1.89 -7.09
C ALA A 77 11.29 1.41 -5.65
N GLU A 78 11.02 2.33 -4.72
CA GLU A 78 10.66 1.99 -3.35
C GLU A 78 9.29 1.27 -3.28
N ASP A 79 8.29 1.76 -4.00
CA ASP A 79 6.95 1.14 -4.04
C ASP A 79 6.97 -0.24 -4.71
N ILE A 80 7.76 -0.41 -5.77
CA ILE A 80 7.98 -1.71 -6.40
C ILE A 80 8.72 -2.67 -5.43
N THR A 81 9.69 -2.18 -4.68
CA THR A 81 10.36 -3.01 -3.67
C THR A 81 9.36 -3.48 -2.60
N ARG A 82 8.44 -2.60 -2.18
CA ARG A 82 7.39 -2.93 -1.21
C ARG A 82 6.38 -3.92 -1.77
N ILE A 83 5.96 -3.78 -3.03
CA ILE A 83 4.99 -4.71 -3.62
C ILE A 83 5.55 -6.12 -3.75
N PHE A 84 6.84 -6.27 -4.08
CA PHE A 84 7.48 -7.59 -4.09
C PHE A 84 7.46 -8.24 -2.70
N LYS A 85 7.79 -7.49 -1.64
CA LYS A 85 7.73 -7.99 -0.27
C LYS A 85 6.30 -8.36 0.16
N PHE A 86 5.30 -7.55 -0.21
CA PHE A 86 3.90 -7.89 0.05
C PHE A 86 3.52 -9.22 -0.61
N ARG A 87 3.88 -9.41 -1.88
CA ARG A 87 3.59 -10.66 -2.62
C ARG A 87 4.32 -11.86 -2.02
N GLU A 88 5.57 -11.69 -1.60
CA GLU A 88 6.36 -12.74 -0.96
C GLU A 88 5.74 -13.22 0.37
N HIS A 89 5.22 -12.29 1.17
CA HIS A 89 4.68 -12.60 2.50
C HIS A 89 3.18 -12.91 2.53
N GLU A 90 2.47 -12.79 1.40
CA GLU A 90 1.01 -12.95 1.34
C GLU A 90 0.55 -14.35 1.77
N ALA A 91 1.19 -15.39 1.24
CA ALA A 91 0.89 -16.78 1.61
C ALA A 91 1.19 -17.06 3.09
N ALA A 92 2.32 -16.56 3.60
CA ALA A 92 2.69 -16.72 5.00
C ALA A 92 1.69 -16.03 5.94
N MET A 93 1.27 -14.80 5.62
CA MET A 93 0.26 -14.07 6.40
C MET A 93 -1.10 -14.77 6.41
N ALA A 94 -1.54 -15.31 5.27
CA ALA A 94 -2.79 -16.07 5.20
C ALA A 94 -2.75 -17.31 6.10
N ASN A 95 -1.63 -18.05 6.10
CA ASN A 95 -1.44 -19.21 6.98
C ASN A 95 -1.44 -18.80 8.47
N LEU A 96 -0.78 -17.70 8.81
CA LEU A 96 -0.77 -17.20 10.20
C LEU A 96 -2.18 -16.81 10.69
N LEU A 97 -3.02 -16.25 9.81
CA LEU A 97 -4.41 -15.92 10.14
C LEU A 97 -5.25 -17.19 10.34
N GLN A 98 -5.13 -18.17 9.45
CA GLN A 98 -5.86 -19.44 9.56
C GLN A 98 -5.53 -20.19 10.84
N ASN A 99 -4.27 -20.12 11.29
CA ASN A 99 -3.82 -20.72 12.54
C ASN A 99 -4.17 -19.88 13.79
N GLY A 100 -4.80 -18.72 13.63
CA GLY A 100 -5.19 -17.84 14.74
C GLY A 100 -4.01 -17.16 15.45
N ILE A 101 -2.82 -17.13 14.85
CA ILE A 101 -1.61 -16.54 15.45
C ILE A 101 -1.66 -15.01 15.37
N ILE A 102 -2.23 -14.48 14.28
CA ILE A 102 -2.42 -13.04 14.06
C ILE A 102 -3.91 -12.70 14.08
N GLY A 103 -4.23 -11.50 14.54
CA GLY A 103 -5.59 -10.98 14.48
C GLY A 103 -6.02 -10.59 13.07
N GLU A 104 -7.31 -10.67 12.78
CA GLU A 104 -7.92 -10.26 11.51
C GLU A 104 -7.59 -8.81 11.16
N SER A 105 -7.59 -7.92 12.16
CA SER A 105 -7.24 -6.51 11.97
C SER A 105 -5.86 -6.34 11.34
N VAL A 106 -4.85 -7.11 11.76
CA VAL A 106 -3.47 -7.05 11.22
C VAL A 106 -3.45 -7.47 9.75
N PHE A 107 -4.18 -8.55 9.43
CA PHE A 107 -4.30 -9.03 8.07
C PHE A 107 -5.02 -8.03 7.16
N GLU A 108 -6.09 -7.39 7.65
CA GLU A 108 -6.76 -6.30 6.95
C GLU A 108 -5.79 -5.12 6.69
N ARG A 109 -4.93 -4.73 7.67
CA ARG A 109 -3.93 -3.68 7.43
C ARG A 109 -2.92 -4.07 6.37
N PHE A 110 -2.51 -5.35 6.33
CA PHE A 110 -1.57 -5.87 5.34
C PHE A 110 -2.15 -5.77 3.92
N ILE A 111 -3.37 -6.29 3.72
CA ILE A 111 -4.06 -6.22 2.41
C ILE A 111 -4.37 -4.77 2.02
N GLY A 112 -4.85 -3.96 2.96
CA GLY A 112 -5.13 -2.54 2.72
C GLY A 112 -3.88 -1.76 2.31
N SER A 113 -2.75 -2.03 2.95
CA SER A 113 -1.47 -1.38 2.60
C SER A 113 -0.94 -1.84 1.24
N LYS A 114 -1.11 -3.11 0.88
CA LYS A 114 -0.78 -3.64 -0.46
C LYS A 114 -1.57 -2.88 -1.53
N ILE A 115 -2.89 -2.79 -1.38
CA ILE A 115 -3.77 -2.07 -2.32
C ILE A 115 -3.41 -0.58 -2.39
N LEU A 116 -3.08 0.05 -1.26
CA LEU A 116 -2.65 1.45 -1.23
C LEU A 116 -1.37 1.64 -2.04
N THR A 117 -0.37 0.78 -1.87
CA THR A 117 0.87 0.82 -2.66
C THR A 117 0.62 0.56 -4.16
N GLU A 118 -0.28 -0.35 -4.52
CA GLU A 118 -0.68 -0.55 -5.93
C GLU A 118 -1.34 0.70 -6.53
N ARG A 119 -2.13 1.42 -5.72
CA ARG A 119 -2.73 2.69 -6.12
C ARG A 119 -1.68 3.79 -6.28
N GLU A 120 -0.69 3.85 -5.39
CA GLU A 120 0.44 4.77 -5.52
C GLU A 120 1.23 4.54 -6.82
N LEU A 121 1.41 3.29 -7.25
CA LEU A 121 2.04 2.98 -8.55
C LEU A 121 1.22 3.51 -9.75
N GLN A 122 -0.12 3.49 -9.65
CA GLN A 122 -0.98 4.09 -10.68
C GLN A 122 -0.86 5.62 -10.68
N GLU A 123 -0.81 6.24 -9.50
CA GLU A 123 -0.58 7.68 -9.34
C GLU A 123 0.77 8.09 -9.94
N ILE A 124 1.83 7.31 -9.70
CA ILE A 124 3.15 7.51 -10.32
C ILE A 124 3.06 7.50 -11.84
N ALA A 125 2.32 6.57 -12.44
CA ALA A 125 2.19 6.51 -13.90
C ALA A 125 1.49 7.76 -14.46
N VAL A 126 0.51 8.31 -13.74
CA VAL A 126 -0.16 9.56 -14.11
C VAL A 126 0.79 10.75 -13.96
N GLU A 127 1.50 10.86 -12.83
CA GLU A 127 2.49 11.92 -12.57
C GLU A 127 3.65 11.87 -13.56
N ALA A 128 4.15 10.69 -13.92
CA ALA A 128 5.19 10.52 -14.91
C ALA A 128 4.77 11.05 -16.29
N ASN A 129 3.53 10.80 -16.70
CA ASN A 129 2.97 11.35 -17.93
C ASN A 129 2.84 12.89 -17.90
N GLN A 130 2.59 13.47 -16.72
CA GLN A 130 2.58 14.94 -16.56
C GLN A 130 4.00 15.54 -16.69
N LEU A 131 5.02 14.84 -16.19
CA LEU A 131 6.43 15.29 -16.30
C LEU A 131 7.00 15.12 -17.71
N GLN A 132 6.61 14.05 -18.39
CA GLN A 132 7.00 13.77 -19.76
C GLN A 132 5.88 13.01 -20.46
N PRO A 133 5.28 13.59 -21.52
CA PRO A 133 4.26 12.89 -22.30
C PRO A 133 4.78 11.54 -22.81
N ASN A 134 3.91 10.52 -22.75
CA ASN A 134 4.19 9.15 -23.20
C ASN A 134 5.33 8.44 -22.46
N TRP A 135 5.59 8.77 -21.19
CA TRP A 135 6.60 8.08 -20.39
C TRP A 135 6.05 6.78 -19.77
N THR A 136 5.79 5.78 -20.62
CA THR A 136 5.22 4.48 -20.21
C THR A 136 6.24 3.53 -19.57
N THR A 137 7.53 3.74 -19.82
CA THR A 137 8.62 2.87 -19.34
C THR A 137 9.03 3.10 -17.89
N VAL A 138 8.47 4.11 -17.22
CA VAL A 138 8.88 4.53 -15.86
C VAL A 138 8.85 3.38 -14.85
N LEU A 139 7.79 2.56 -14.85
CA LEU A 139 7.65 1.45 -13.91
C LEU A 139 8.59 0.28 -14.23
N GLN A 140 8.89 0.06 -15.52
CA GLN A 140 9.85 -0.97 -15.94
C GLN A 140 11.26 -0.58 -15.46
N THR A 141 11.68 0.66 -15.73
CA THR A 141 12.97 1.18 -15.26
C THR A 141 13.06 1.19 -13.73
N ALA A 142 11.99 1.56 -13.04
CA ALA A 142 11.95 1.51 -11.58
C ALA A 142 12.07 0.08 -11.02
N SER A 143 11.50 -0.91 -11.71
CA SER A 143 11.66 -2.33 -11.35
C SER A 143 13.12 -2.79 -11.48
N GLU A 144 13.80 -2.41 -12.56
CA GLU A 144 15.23 -2.69 -12.74
C GLU A 144 16.09 -2.03 -11.65
N ILE A 145 15.78 -0.77 -11.29
CA ILE A 145 16.43 -0.05 -10.19
C ILE A 145 16.21 -0.78 -8.86
N ALA A 146 14.97 -1.22 -8.57
CA ALA A 146 14.65 -1.96 -7.36
C ALA A 146 15.46 -3.26 -7.26
N GLN A 147 15.55 -4.02 -8.36
CA GLN A 147 16.36 -5.25 -8.43
C GLN A 147 17.85 -4.95 -8.26
N ARG A 148 18.38 -3.93 -8.93
CA ARG A 148 19.78 -3.49 -8.78
C ARG A 148 20.10 -3.14 -7.34
N ASN A 149 19.22 -2.40 -6.68
CA ASN A 149 19.40 -2.00 -5.28
C ASN A 149 19.34 -3.21 -4.35
N ALA A 150 18.48 -4.19 -4.61
CA ALA A 150 18.42 -5.43 -3.84
C ALA A 150 19.71 -6.25 -3.97
N VAL A 151 20.24 -6.40 -5.19
CA VAL A 151 21.52 -7.08 -5.44
C VAL A 151 22.66 -6.33 -4.75
N ARG A 152 22.71 -5.00 -4.89
CA ARG A 152 23.77 -4.19 -4.31
C ARG A 152 23.81 -4.31 -2.78
N LYS A 153 22.66 -4.26 -2.13
CA LYS A 153 22.55 -4.47 -0.67
C LYS A 153 23.12 -5.81 -0.23
N ARG A 154 22.91 -6.88 -1.01
CA ARG A 154 23.47 -8.20 -0.70
C ARG A 154 25.00 -8.22 -0.88
N ILE A 155 25.51 -7.60 -1.93
CA ILE A 155 26.96 -7.48 -2.15
C ILE A 155 27.62 -6.70 -1.00
N ASP A 156 27.03 -5.57 -0.59
CA ASP A 156 27.56 -4.76 0.50
C ASP A 156 27.49 -5.52 1.85
N GLN A 157 26.49 -6.39 2.06
CA GLN A 157 26.44 -7.28 3.22
C GLN A 157 27.54 -8.35 3.20
N ILE A 158 27.86 -8.89 2.03
CA ILE A 158 28.93 -9.88 1.87
C ILE A 158 30.28 -9.25 2.22
N SER A 159 30.55 -8.02 1.80
CA SER A 159 31.82 -7.35 2.14
C SER A 159 31.96 -7.12 3.65
N VAL A 160 30.89 -6.71 4.33
CA VAL A 160 30.91 -6.53 5.80
C VAL A 160 31.13 -7.86 6.50
N PHE A 161 30.46 -8.92 6.07
CA PHE A 161 30.65 -10.26 6.62
C PHE A 161 32.08 -10.77 6.40
N GLN A 162 32.71 -10.41 5.28
CA GLN A 162 34.10 -10.77 5.00
C GLN A 162 35.08 -10.13 5.99
N GLU A 163 34.87 -8.87 6.32
CA GLU A 163 35.65 -8.14 7.31
C GLU A 163 35.48 -8.76 8.71
N GLU A 164 34.24 -9.00 9.13
CA GLU A 164 33.93 -9.62 10.43
C GLU A 164 34.56 -11.02 10.57
N TYR A 165 34.48 -11.84 9.52
CA TYR A 165 35.10 -13.16 9.52
C TYR A 165 36.63 -13.09 9.65
N TYR A 166 37.26 -12.14 8.97
CA TYR A 166 38.71 -11.94 9.06
C TYR A 166 39.13 -11.54 10.47
N GLU A 167 38.38 -10.64 11.12
CA GLU A 167 38.64 -10.24 12.51
C GLU A 167 38.57 -11.42 13.48
N VAL A 168 37.57 -12.30 13.32
CA VAL A 168 37.38 -13.45 14.21
C VAL A 168 38.42 -14.56 13.97
N THR A 169 38.77 -14.83 12.71
CA THR A 169 39.55 -16.02 12.36
C THR A 169 41.01 -15.75 11.99
N GLY A 170 41.36 -14.49 11.72
CA GLY A 170 42.67 -14.09 11.18
C GLY A 170 42.95 -14.62 9.76
N LYS A 171 41.95 -15.23 9.12
CA LYS A 171 42.07 -15.82 7.77
C LYS A 171 41.08 -15.13 6.83
N PRO A 172 41.48 -14.81 5.60
CA PRO A 172 40.53 -14.31 4.62
C PRO A 172 39.52 -15.40 4.27
N LEU A 173 38.25 -15.01 4.07
CA LEU A 173 37.26 -15.90 3.48
C LEU A 173 37.78 -16.38 2.12
N ALA A 174 37.86 -17.70 1.93
CA ALA A 174 38.27 -18.27 0.67
C ALA A 174 37.39 -17.70 -0.45
N ALA A 175 37.99 -17.06 -1.43
CA ALA A 175 37.28 -16.58 -2.60
C ALA A 175 36.64 -17.80 -3.27
N SER A 176 35.31 -17.85 -3.33
CA SER A 176 34.62 -18.84 -4.15
C SER A 176 34.93 -18.50 -5.60
N SER A 177 35.88 -19.25 -6.18
CA SER A 177 36.17 -19.28 -7.61
C SER A 177 34.95 -19.67 -8.42
#